data_AF-A0A397DNW5-F1
#
_entry.id   AF-A0A397DNW5-F1
#
_cell.length_a   1.000
_cell.length_b   1.000
_cell.length_c   1.000
_cell.angle_alpha   90.00
_cell.angle_beta   90.00
_cell.angle_gamma   90.00
#
_symmetry.space_group_name_H-M   'P 1'
#
loop_
_entity.id
_entity.type
_entity.pdbx_description
1 polymer ?
#
loop_
_entity_poly.entity_id
_entity_poly.type
_entity_poly.pdbx_seq_one_letter_code
_entity_poly.pdbx_strand_id
1 'polypeptide(L)'
;VSAYSTYDPVSGEPRFTNVNGVVTAVSTGPAFVGTLDYIFYDKAHVKVHKLMPLMEYDEAVADGGALPNRTVGSDHLPLMATFVFK
;
A
#
# COMPACT_ATOMS: atom_id res chain seq x y z
N VAL A 1 8.71 -12.87 -7.40
CA VAL A 1 8.98 -11.41 -7.32
C VAL A 1 7.65 -10.69 -7.19
N SER A 2 7.57 -9.58 -6.48
CA SER A 2 6.31 -8.84 -6.36
C SER A 2 6.06 -7.99 -7.62
N ALA A 3 4.80 -7.67 -7.87
CA ALA A 3 4.40 -6.83 -8.98
C ALA A 3 4.95 -5.41 -8.85
N TYR A 4 4.89 -4.82 -7.65
CA TYR A 4 5.34 -3.46 -7.39
C TYR A 4 6.86 -3.34 -7.50
N SER A 5 7.64 -4.27 -6.91
CA SER A 5 9.11 -4.25 -7.03
C SER A 5 9.61 -4.42 -8.47
N THR A 6 8.80 -5.01 -9.37
CA THR A 6 9.21 -5.24 -10.76
C THR A 6 8.82 -4.10 -11.69
N TYR A 7 7.76 -3.37 -11.37
CA TYR A 7 7.22 -2.32 -12.23
C TYR A 7 8.08 -1.05 -12.19
N ASP A 8 8.55 -0.66 -11.01
CA ASP A 8 9.54 0.39 -10.83
C ASP A 8 10.75 -0.18 -10.06
N PRO A 9 11.80 -0.65 -10.76
CA PRO A 9 12.97 -1.21 -10.13
C PRO A 9 13.84 -0.17 -9.41
N VAL A 10 13.60 1.13 -9.61
CA VAL A 10 14.34 2.21 -8.94
C VAL A 10 13.72 2.49 -7.57
N SER A 11 12.39 2.62 -7.51
CA SER A 11 11.68 2.82 -6.23
C SER A 11 11.50 1.54 -5.43
N GLY A 12 11.40 0.39 -6.10
CA GLY A 12 11.17 -0.91 -5.47
C GLY A 12 9.74 -1.07 -4.94
N GLU A 13 9.60 -1.67 -3.76
CA GLU A 13 8.30 -1.84 -3.11
C GLU A 13 7.68 -0.50 -2.69
N PRO A 14 6.34 -0.43 -2.49
CA PRO A 14 5.71 0.74 -1.89
C PRO A 14 6.35 1.09 -0.56
N ARG A 15 6.34 2.38 -0.20
CA ARG A 15 6.82 2.85 1.11
C ARG A 15 6.00 2.30 2.28
N PHE A 16 4.71 2.08 2.05
CA PHE A 16 3.80 1.43 2.98
C PHE A 16 2.62 0.81 2.25
N THR A 17 2.02 -0.20 2.87
CA THR A 17 0.69 -0.70 2.53
C THR A 17 -0.22 -0.73 3.75
N ASN A 18 0.31 -0.48 4.95
CA ASN A 18 -0.43 -0.38 6.20
C ASN A 18 -0.06 0.93 6.94
N VAL A 19 -1.07 1.58 7.52
CA VAL A 19 -0.93 2.68 8.50
C VAL A 19 -2.00 2.48 9.57
N ASN A 20 -1.73 1.68 10.58
CA ASN A 20 -2.68 1.49 11.68
C ASN A 20 -2.51 2.55 12.77
N GLY A 21 -3.60 2.87 13.48
CA GLY A 21 -3.62 3.88 14.52
C GLY A 21 -3.65 3.33 15.95
N VAL A 22 -3.12 4.09 16.89
CA VAL A 22 -3.43 3.97 18.33
C VAL A 22 -4.10 5.23 18.82
N VAL A 23 -5.20 5.07 19.57
CA VAL A 23 -5.87 6.17 20.25
C VAL A 23 -5.17 6.39 21.59
N THR A 24 -4.65 7.59 21.79
CA THR A 24 -4.13 8.05 23.09
C THR A 24 -5.10 9.05 23.72
N ALA A 25 -4.85 9.43 24.98
CA ALA A 25 -5.66 10.42 25.68
C ALA A 25 -5.64 11.83 25.04
N VAL A 26 -4.70 12.10 24.14
CA VAL A 26 -4.44 13.44 23.56
C VAL A 26 -4.52 13.48 22.04
N SER A 27 -4.28 12.36 21.34
CA SER A 27 -4.37 12.28 19.89
C SER A 27 -4.50 10.84 19.41
N THR A 28 -4.95 10.67 18.16
CA THR A 28 -4.78 9.43 17.41
C THR A 28 -3.59 9.63 16.47
N GLY A 29 -2.71 8.63 16.39
CA GLY A 29 -1.54 8.67 15.53
C GLY A 29 -1.08 7.26 15.13
N PRO A 30 -0.15 7.14 14.17
CA PRO A 30 0.26 5.84 13.66
C PRO A 30 0.95 5.02 14.75
N ALA A 31 0.46 3.80 14.99
CA ALA A 31 1.14 2.83 15.84
C ALA A 31 2.16 2.02 15.04
N PHE A 32 1.82 1.71 13.78
CA PHE A 32 2.68 1.01 12.84
C PHE A 32 2.46 1.51 11.42
N VAL A 33 3.57 1.66 10.69
CA VAL A 33 3.59 1.98 9.26
C VAL A 33 4.55 1.02 8.59
N GLY A 34 4.10 0.34 7.54
CA GLY A 34 4.96 -0.60 6.85
C GLY A 34 4.36 -1.21 5.60
N THR A 35 5.22 -1.87 4.83
CA THR A 35 4.87 -2.62 3.62
C THR A 35 4.72 -4.07 3.99
N LEU A 36 3.48 -4.54 4.06
CA LEU A 36 3.13 -5.89 4.51
C LEU A 36 2.42 -6.71 3.43
N ASP A 37 1.90 -6.05 2.41
CA ASP A 37 1.07 -6.65 1.37
C ASP A 37 1.84 -6.73 0.06
N TYR A 38 1.70 -7.86 -0.64
CA TYR A 38 2.41 -8.11 -1.88
C TYR A 38 1.53 -8.87 -2.86
N ILE A 39 1.62 -8.51 -4.14
CA ILE A 39 1.09 -9.33 -5.24
C ILE A 39 2.26 -10.07 -5.87
N PHE A 40 2.45 -11.33 -5.51
CA PHE A 40 3.43 -12.20 -6.15
C PHE A 40 2.86 -12.78 -7.44
N TYR A 41 3.72 -12.91 -8.46
CA TYR A 41 3.35 -13.47 -9.74
C TYR A 41 4.47 -14.28 -10.35
N ASP A 42 4.12 -15.17 -11.28
CA ASP A 42 5.08 -15.92 -12.07
C ASP A 42 5.59 -15.10 -13.25
N LYS A 43 6.82 -14.58 -13.09
CA LYS A 43 7.49 -13.77 -14.12
C LYS A 43 7.81 -14.58 -15.38
N ALA A 44 7.78 -15.91 -15.38
CA ALA A 44 7.98 -16.69 -16.61
C ALA A 44 6.79 -16.57 -17.56
N HIS A 45 5.55 -16.48 -17.04
CA HIS A 45 4.33 -16.60 -17.84
C HIS A 45 3.56 -15.28 -18.00
N VAL A 46 3.70 -14.32 -17.09
CA VAL A 46 3.01 -13.03 -17.19
C VAL A 46 3.96 -11.85 -16.97
N LYS A 47 3.54 -10.67 -17.43
CA LYS A 47 4.20 -9.38 -17.21
C LYS A 47 3.24 -8.41 -16.54
N VAL A 48 3.75 -7.58 -15.62
CA VAL A 48 3.01 -6.46 -15.06
C VAL A 48 2.85 -5.39 -16.15
N HIS A 49 1.60 -5.09 -16.50
CA HIS A 49 1.27 -4.08 -17.51
C HIS A 49 1.00 -2.71 -16.88
N LYS A 50 0.29 -2.68 -15.74
CA LYS A 50 -0.06 -1.45 -15.03
C LYS A 50 -0.26 -1.73 -13.55
N LEU A 51 0.04 -0.74 -12.71
CA LEU A 51 -0.28 -0.73 -11.29
C LEU A 51 -1.27 0.39 -10.99
N MET A 52 -2.11 0.18 -9.97
CA MET A 52 -2.91 1.25 -9.39
C MET A 52 -2.00 2.15 -8.55
N PRO A 53 -2.09 3.49 -8.71
CA PRO A 53 -1.42 4.43 -7.81
C PRO A 53 -1.88 4.20 -6.37
N LEU A 54 -0.96 4.32 -5.42
CA LEU A 54 -1.27 4.19 -4.00
C LEU A 54 -1.47 5.58 -3.38
N MET A 55 -2.27 5.61 -2.32
CA MET A 55 -2.48 6.80 -1.51
C MET A 55 -1.16 7.27 -0.90
N GLU A 56 -0.93 8.58 -0.87
CA GLU A 56 0.26 9.15 -0.23
C GLU A 56 0.11 9.15 1.29
N TYR A 57 1.25 9.11 1.99
CA TYR A 57 1.24 9.02 3.46
C TYR A 57 0.49 10.18 4.12
N ASP A 58 0.70 11.41 3.64
CA ASP A 58 0.05 12.61 4.19
C ASP A 58 -1.48 12.54 4.03
N GLU A 59 -1.97 11.90 2.98
CA GLU A 59 -3.40 11.65 2.78
C GLU A 59 -3.93 10.57 3.74
N ALA A 60 -3.16 9.49 3.94
CA ALA A 60 -3.53 8.39 4.83
C ALA A 60 -3.70 8.83 6.31
N VAL A 61 -2.92 9.83 6.75
CA VAL A 61 -2.98 10.35 8.13
C VAL A 61 -3.81 11.63 8.28
N ALA A 62 -4.34 12.19 7.19
CA ALA A 62 -5.04 13.48 7.21
C ALA A 62 -6.31 13.49 8.08
N ASP A 63 -7.03 12.37 8.11
CA ASP A 63 -8.26 12.20 8.90
C ASP A 63 -7.99 11.32 10.13
N GLY A 64 -7.70 11.96 11.26
CA GLY A 64 -7.54 11.27 12.53
C GLY A 64 -6.18 10.60 12.74
N GLY A 65 -5.18 10.84 11.89
CA GLY A 65 -3.79 10.46 12.14
C GLY A 65 -3.40 9.03 11.74
N ALA A 66 -4.34 8.20 11.27
CA ALA A 66 -4.08 6.85 10.77
C ALA A 66 -5.28 6.30 9.96
N LEU A 67 -5.14 5.06 9.47
CA LEU A 67 -6.23 4.26 8.90
C LEU A 67 -6.68 3.16 9.90
N PRO A 68 -7.92 2.62 9.78
CA PRO A 68 -9.02 3.16 9.00
C PRO A 68 -9.46 4.54 9.54
N ASN A 69 -10.19 5.29 8.71
CA ASN A 69 -10.73 6.60 9.07
C ASN A 69 -12.15 6.78 8.51
N ARG A 70 -12.66 8.01 8.44
CA ARG A 70 -14.05 8.27 8.04
C ARG A 70 -14.30 8.00 6.55
N THR A 71 -13.26 7.97 5.72
CA THR A 71 -13.35 7.77 4.28
C THR A 71 -12.80 6.42 3.80
N VAL A 72 -11.90 5.81 4.58
CA VAL A 72 -11.25 4.53 4.28
C VAL A 72 -11.55 3.51 5.37
N GLY A 73 -12.19 2.40 5.00
CA GLY A 73 -12.66 1.39 5.95
C GLY A 73 -11.65 0.30 6.36
N SER A 74 -10.38 0.43 5.97
CA SER A 74 -9.31 -0.55 6.23
C SER A 74 -8.03 0.19 6.63
N ASP A 75 -7.21 -0.40 7.51
CA ASP A 75 -5.86 0.07 7.84
C ASP A 75 -4.81 -0.29 6.78
N HIS A 76 -5.16 -1.20 5.87
CA HIS A 76 -4.38 -1.57 4.69
C HIS A 76 -4.87 -0.87 3.42
N LEU A 77 -3.92 -0.43 2.58
CA LEU A 77 -4.15 0.05 1.23
C LEU A 77 -4.39 -1.13 0.27
N PRO A 78 -5.42 -1.06 -0.58
CA PRO A 78 -5.61 -2.07 -1.60
C PRO A 78 -4.46 -2.04 -2.63
N LEU A 79 -3.94 -3.23 -2.96
CA LEU A 79 -3.01 -3.39 -4.08
C LEU A 79 -3.76 -3.87 -5.31
N MET A 80 -3.44 -3.31 -6.47
CA MET A 80 -4.04 -3.73 -7.74
C MET A 80 -3.03 -3.68 -8.88
N ALA A 81 -2.97 -4.77 -9.63
CA ALA A 81 -2.08 -4.93 -10.77
C ALA A 81 -2.85 -5.50 -11.97
N THR A 82 -2.59 -4.95 -13.15
CA THR A 82 -3.01 -5.54 -14.43
C THR A 82 -1.86 -6.36 -14.98
N PHE A 83 -2.13 -7.63 -15.28
CA PHE A 83 -1.17 -8.54 -15.91
C PHE A 83 -1.55 -8.80 -17.36
N VAL A 84 -0.53 -9.07 -18.18
CA VAL A 84 -0.69 -9.61 -19.53
C VAL A 84 0.11 -10.91 -19.64
N PHE A 85 -0.44 -11.90 -20.35
CA PHE A 85 0.32 -13.09 -20.70
C PHE A 85 1.47 -12.75 -21.64
N LYS A 86 2.56 -13.49 -21.51
CA LYS A 86 3.72 -13.40 -22.40
C LYS A 86 3.53 -14.22 -23.66
#